data_AF-A0A3M1SYW6-F1
#
_entry.id   AF-A0A3M1SYW6-F1
#
_cell.length_a   1.000
_cell.length_b   1.000
_cell.length_c   1.000
_cell.angle_alpha   90.00
_cell.angle_beta   90.00
_cell.angle_gamma   90.00
#
_symmetry.space_group_name_H-M   'P 1'
#
loop_
_entity.id
_entity.type
_entity.pdbx_description
1 polymer ?
#
loop_
_entity_poly.entity_id
_entity_poly.type
_entity_poly.pdbx_seq_one_letter_code
_entity_poly.pdbx_strand_id
1 'polypeptide(L)'
;MAYTVVQTGGKQFVVEPGQILKVPLIAEKKEGEEIELQSVLSFKDGKLDFSLKSVKATVLRHGKDEKIIVFKKKRRKQYKRKKGHRQGFTEIRIADF
;
A
#
# COMPACT_ATOMS: atom_id res chain seq x y z
N MET A 1 10.92 -12.61 -16.14
CA MET A 1 9.86 -11.96 -15.32
C MET A 1 10.56 -11.05 -14.33
N ALA A 2 10.22 -9.77 -14.30
CA ALA A 2 10.87 -8.77 -13.46
C ALA A 2 9.89 -8.29 -12.38
N TYR A 3 10.34 -8.27 -11.13
CA TYR A 3 9.57 -7.73 -10.01
C TYR A 3 10.48 -6.92 -9.11
N THR A 4 9.89 -5.92 -8.48
CA THR A 4 10.59 -4.97 -7.61
C THR A 4 9.90 -4.91 -6.27
N VAL A 5 10.65 -4.73 -5.20
CA VAL A 5 10.14 -4.52 -3.85
C VAL A 5 10.17 -3.03 -3.56
N VAL A 6 8.99 -2.41 -3.47
CA VAL A 6 8.83 -0.99 -3.15
C VAL A 6 8.45 -0.80 -1.69
N GLN A 7 8.94 0.29 -1.09
CA GLN A 7 8.61 0.64 0.29
C GLN A 7 7.70 1.87 0.34
N THR A 8 6.58 1.75 1.04
CA THR A 8 5.66 2.86 1.28
C THR A 8 4.91 2.69 2.60
N GLY A 9 4.72 3.80 3.33
CA GLY A 9 4.04 3.80 4.63
C GLY A 9 4.64 2.83 5.66
N GLY A 10 5.96 2.59 5.59
CA GLY A 10 6.67 1.66 6.48
C GLY A 10 6.49 0.17 6.15
N LYS A 11 5.86 -0.16 5.02
CA LYS A 11 5.66 -1.54 4.55
C LYS A 11 6.33 -1.75 3.19
N GLN A 12 6.70 -3.00 2.90
CA GLN A 12 7.27 -3.43 1.62
C GLN A 12 6.22 -4.19 0.80
N PHE A 13 6.22 -3.96 -0.50
CA PHE A 13 5.31 -4.59 -1.45
C PHE A 13 6.10 -5.11 -2.64
N VAL A 14 5.84 -6.35 -3.03
CA VAL A 14 6.33 -6.89 -4.31
C VAL A 14 5.41 -6.36 -5.41
N VAL A 15 6.00 -5.76 -6.43
CA VAL A 15 5.29 -5.15 -7.54
C VAL A 15 5.83 -5.60 -8.88
N GLU A 16 4.91 -5.72 -9.83
CA GLU A 16 5.18 -5.97 -11.24
C GLU A 16 4.75 -4.76 -12.09
N PRO A 17 5.35 -4.56 -13.28
CA PRO A 17 4.92 -3.54 -14.23
C PRO A 17 3.42 -3.63 -14.53
N GLY A 18 2.73 -2.49 -14.51
CA GLY A 18 1.29 -2.40 -14.79
C GLY A 18 0.35 -2.90 -13.68
N GLN A 19 0.87 -3.42 -12.56
CA GLN A 19 0.07 -3.95 -11.46
C GLN A 19 -0.66 -2.83 -10.71
N ILE A 20 -1.88 -3.14 -10.26
CA ILE A 20 -2.67 -2.28 -9.36
C ILE A 20 -2.59 -2.85 -7.95
N LEU A 21 -2.21 -2.03 -6.98
CA LEU A 21 -2.17 -2.41 -5.57
C LEU A 21 -2.73 -1.33 -4.64
N LYS A 22 -3.19 -1.76 -3.47
CA LYS A 22 -3.61 -0.88 -2.38
C LYS A 22 -2.46 -0.69 -1.40
N VAL A 23 -2.08 0.56 -1.19
CA VAL A 23 -1.03 0.97 -0.25
C VAL A 23 -1.62 1.79 0.89
N PRO A 24 -0.89 1.97 2.01
CA PRO A 24 -1.30 2.89 3.06
C PRO A 24 -1.63 4.27 2.50
N LEU A 25 -2.60 4.96 3.11
CA LEU A 25 -3.07 6.26 2.62
C LEU A 25 -1.93 7.28 2.49
N ILE A 26 -1.75 7.79 1.28
CA ILE A 26 -0.85 8.92 0.96
C ILE A 26 -1.73 10.17 0.84
N ALA A 27 -1.85 10.92 1.94
CA ALA A 27 -2.83 12.02 2.04
C ALA A 27 -2.44 13.28 1.24
N GLU A 28 -1.17 13.43 0.89
CA GLU A 28 -0.63 14.64 0.23
C GLU A 28 -0.85 14.65 -1.28
N LYS A 29 -1.22 13.51 -1.87
CA LYS A 29 -1.31 13.31 -3.31
C LYS A 29 -2.76 13.16 -3.73
N LYS A 30 -3.11 13.72 -4.90
CA LYS A 30 -4.47 13.64 -5.46
C LYS A 30 -4.59 12.47 -6.43
N GLU A 31 -5.84 12.13 -6.74
CA GLU A 31 -6.16 11.16 -7.79
C GLU A 31 -5.64 11.66 -9.14
N GLY A 32 -4.97 10.78 -9.89
CA GLY A 32 -4.32 11.10 -11.17
C GLY A 32 -2.88 11.62 -11.05
N GLU A 33 -2.38 11.91 -9.85
CA GLU A 33 -0.99 12.36 -9.69
C GLU A 33 0.01 11.20 -9.76
N GLU A 34 1.21 11.51 -10.26
CA GLU A 34 2.36 10.61 -10.21
C GLU A 34 3.06 10.70 -8.84
N ILE A 35 3.51 9.54 -8.39
CA ILE A 35 4.28 9.31 -7.17
C ILE A 35 5.52 8.50 -7.54
N GLU A 36 6.66 8.95 -7.04
CA GLU A 36 7.88 8.15 -7.04
C GLU A 36 7.95 7.35 -5.73
N LEU A 37 8.00 6.03 -5.85
CA LEU A 37 8.18 5.10 -4.75
C LEU A 37 9.62 4.64 -4.69
N GLN A 38 10.20 4.61 -3.50
CA GLN A 38 11.56 4.12 -3.32
C GLN A 38 11.58 2.59 -3.49
N SER A 39 12.48 2.11 -4.36
CA SER A 39 12.78 0.70 -4.52
C SER A 39 13.79 0.27 -3.46
N VAL A 40 13.58 -0.90 -2.88
CA VAL A 40 14.49 -1.53 -1.90
C VAL A 40 15.32 -2.61 -2.57
N LEU A 41 14.68 -3.47 -3.37
CA LEU A 41 15.28 -4.63 -4.02
C LEU A 41 14.60 -4.84 -5.37
N SER A 42 15.35 -5.07 -6.44
CA SER A 42 14.78 -5.43 -7.73
C SER A 42 15.36 -6.75 -8.22
N PHE A 43 14.54 -7.54 -8.92
CA PHE A 43 14.93 -8.81 -9.52
C PHE A 43 14.60 -8.79 -11.01
N LYS A 44 15.59 -9.15 -11.83
CA LYS A 44 15.43 -9.31 -13.27
C LYS A 44 15.97 -10.68 -13.67
N ASP A 45 15.08 -11.52 -14.21
CA ASP A 45 15.39 -12.86 -14.72
C ASP A 45 16.18 -13.74 -13.72
N GLY A 46 15.77 -13.68 -12.45
CA GLY A 46 16.37 -14.48 -11.36
C GLY A 46 17.66 -13.91 -10.78
N LYS A 47 18.12 -12.75 -11.24
CA LYS A 47 19.30 -12.05 -10.69
C LYS A 47 18.87 -10.77 -9.96
N LEU A 48 19.59 -10.47 -8.87
CA LEU A 48 19.47 -9.21 -8.15
C LEU A 48 19.98 -8.06 -9.02
N ASP A 49 19.16 -7.03 -9.15
CA ASP A 49 19.48 -5.78 -9.84
C ASP A 49 19.18 -4.59 -8.93
N PHE A 50 20.18 -3.75 -8.70
CA PHE A 50 20.07 -2.56 -7.83
C PHE A 50 20.06 -1.25 -8.63
N SER A 51 19.98 -1.32 -9.97
CA SER A 51 19.93 -0.14 -10.84
C SER A 51 18.66 0.68 -10.65
N LEU A 52 17.53 0.02 -10.39
CA LEU A 52 16.24 0.64 -10.11
C LEU A 52 16.17 1.15 -8.66
N LYS A 53 16.37 2.46 -8.49
CA LYS A 53 16.29 3.16 -7.19
C LYS A 53 14.88 3.67 -6.86
N SER A 54 14.10 4.00 -7.88
CA SER A 54 12.73 4.48 -7.73
C SER A 54 11.84 3.90 -8.82
N VAL A 55 10.56 3.74 -8.49
CA VAL A 55 9.50 3.27 -9.38
C VAL A 55 8.41 4.33 -9.43
N LYS A 56 8.00 4.70 -10.64
CA LYS A 56 6.88 5.62 -10.83
C LYS A 56 5.55 4.88 -10.71
N ALA A 57 4.60 5.51 -10.05
CA ALA A 57 3.25 5.00 -9.89
C ALA A 57 2.23 6.13 -10.05
N THR A 58 1.07 5.82 -10.60
CA THR A 58 -0.05 6.75 -10.71
C THR A 58 -1.08 6.44 -9.64
N VAL A 59 -1.56 7.47 -8.95
CA VAL A 59 -2.67 7.33 -8.00
C VAL A 59 -3.97 7.17 -8.78
N LEU A 60 -4.67 6.04 -8.60
CA LEU A 60 -5.98 5.83 -9.20
C LEU A 60 -7.08 6.43 -8.34
N ARG A 61 -7.08 6.13 -7.03
CA ARG A 61 -8.08 6.65 -6.10
C ARG A 61 -7.66 6.55 -4.64
N HIS A 62 -8.37 7.30 -3.80
CA HIS A 62 -8.33 7.12 -2.36
C HIS A 62 -9.62 6.48 -1.84
N GLY A 63 -9.47 5.57 -0.88
CA GLY A 63 -10.59 4.78 -0.39
C GLY A 63 -10.53 4.50 1.10
N LYS A 64 -11.64 3.96 1.61
CA LYS A 64 -11.74 3.39 2.95
C LYS A 64 -11.99 1.90 2.83
N ASP A 65 -11.19 1.13 3.54
CA ASP A 65 -11.28 -0.32 3.59
C ASP A 65 -12.58 -0.76 4.29
N GLU A 66 -12.81 -2.07 4.29
CA GLU A 66 -13.94 -2.67 4.97
C GLU A 66 -13.97 -2.32 6.46
N LYS A 67 -15.18 -2.29 7.03
CA LYS A 67 -15.37 -1.89 8.42
C LYS A 67 -14.96 -3.03 9.34
N ILE A 68 -13.87 -2.83 10.07
CA ILE A 68 -13.43 -3.73 11.13
C ILE A 68 -14.13 -3.32 12.43
N ILE A 69 -14.78 -4.27 13.11
CA ILE A 69 -15.45 -4.02 14.39
C ILE A 69 -14.48 -4.33 15.54
N VAL A 70 -14.05 -3.31 16.25
CA VAL A 70 -13.29 -3.45 17.50
C VAL A 70 -14.28 -3.57 18.66
N PHE A 71 -14.46 -4.80 19.15
CA PHE A 71 -15.32 -5.09 20.30
C PHE A 71 -14.48 -5.39 21.54
N LYS A 72 -14.77 -4.70 22.65
CA LYS A 72 -14.14 -4.91 23.95
C LYS A 72 -15.21 -5.24 24.99
N LYS A 73 -15.01 -6.29 25.80
CA LYS A 73 -15.93 -6.71 26.86
C LYS A 73 -15.15 -7.15 28.10
N LYS A 74 -15.59 -6.76 29.30
CA LYS A 74 -15.09 -7.33 30.57
C LYS A 74 -16.23 -8.07 31.26
N ARG A 75 -16.00 -9.34 31.62
CA ARG A 75 -17.00 -10.20 32.26
C ARG A 75 -17.41 -9.62 33.63
N ARG A 76 -18.71 -9.65 33.96
CA ARG A 76 -19.28 -9.20 35.26
C ARG A 76 -18.98 -7.73 35.65
N LYS A 77 -18.49 -6.89 34.73
CA LYS A 77 -18.22 -5.46 34.98
C LYS A 77 -19.16 -4.51 34.23
N GLN A 78 -20.20 -5.05 33.59
CA GLN A 78 -21.11 -4.31 32.68
C GLN A 78 -20.38 -3.52 31.57
N TYR A 79 -19.09 -3.77 31.36
CA TYR A 79 -18.28 -3.07 30.37
C TYR A 79 -18.36 -3.80 29.03
N LYS A 80 -18.96 -3.14 28.05
CA LYS A 80 -18.97 -3.51 26.63
C LYS A 80 -18.79 -2.25 25.79
N ARG A 81 -17.89 -2.28 24.81
CA ARG A 81 -17.65 -1.21 23.84
C ARG A 81 -17.57 -1.82 22.45
N LYS A 82 -18.32 -1.26 21.49
CA LYS A 82 -18.29 -1.65 20.07
C LYS A 82 -17.94 -0.40 19.28
N LYS A 83 -16.79 -0.37 18.62
CA LYS A 83 -16.36 0.76 17.77
C LYS A 83 -15.98 0.21 16.39
N GLY A 84 -16.42 0.88 15.33
CA GLY A 84 -15.96 0.58 13.97
C GLY A 84 -14.64 1.30 13.67
N HIS A 85 -13.76 0.64 12.92
CA HIS A 85 -12.59 1.22 12.28
C HIS A 85 -12.67 0.96 10.78
N ARG A 86 -12.29 1.96 9.97
CA ARG A 86 -12.12 1.81 8.52
C ARG A 86 -10.79 2.44 8.16
N GLN A 87 -9.86 1.63 7.68
CA GLN A 87 -8.53 2.10 7.33
C GLN A 87 -8.57 2.82 5.99
N GLY A 88 -7.95 3.99 5.89
CA GLY A 88 -7.75 4.66 4.60
C GLY A 88 -6.67 3.93 3.79
N PHE A 89 -6.89 3.84 2.48
CA PHE A 89 -5.91 3.32 1.53
C PHE A 89 -5.83 4.22 0.29
N THR A 90 -4.71 4.14 -0.40
CA THR A 90 -4.56 4.69 -1.76
C THR A 90 -4.39 3.51 -2.72
N GLU A 91 -5.15 3.50 -3.80
CA GLU A 91 -4.98 2.52 -4.88
C GLU A 91 -4.06 3.15 -5.93
N ILE A 92 -2.96 2.46 -6.23
CA ILE A 92 -1.93 2.92 -7.14
C ILE A 92 -1.76 1.93 -8.29
N ARG A 93 -1.39 2.44 -9.46
CA ARG A 93 -0.96 1.66 -10.61
C ARG A 93 0.53 1.87 -10.82
N ILE A 94 1.28 0.79 -10.94
CA ILE A 94 2.72 0.84 -11.20
C ILE A 94 2.96 1.10 -12.68
N ALA A 95 3.81 2.08 -13.00
CA ALA A 95 4.27 2.33 -14.37
C ALA A 95 5.27 1.25 -14.81
N ASP A 96 5.47 1.12 -16.11
CA ASP A 96 6.43 0.16 -16.65
C ASP A 96 7.88 0.57 -16.32
N PHE A 97 8.72 -0.43 -16.03
CA PHE A 97 10.14 -0.28 -15.72
C PHE A 97 10.96 -1.47 -16.24
#